data_AF-A0A540KA26-F1
#
_entry.id   AF-A0A540KA26-F1
#
_cell.length_a   1.000
_cell.length_b   1.000
_cell.length_c   1.000
_cell.angle_alpha   90.00
_cell.angle_beta   90.00
_cell.angle_gamma   90.00
#
_symmetry.space_group_name_H-M   'P 1'
#
loop_
_entity.id
_entity.type
_entity.pdbx_description
1 polymer ?
#
loop_
_entity_poly.entity_id
_entity_poly.type
_entity_poly.pdbx_seq_one_letter_code
_entity_poly.pdbx_strand_id
1 'polypeptide(L)'
;MSAILTSKFSFLDERSVGEAYSTPTLIDDDTKPEVSMEEGCTEEHDENNANDIHENFVQYVKSNDWDNAIKFLRQHRQLAGNARIPFVLQRDQFRDGTVLHYAVLNIMSCSVRLIQQLVDLMASEDLEIQDCFGCTAFYHLINCYPERVEVAECMVKKNHNLLTILPTRNKKALVLVAQGRPKGESMARYLYSLTPPERLRVDEAARLIYLGFYYNRLDIAWDLIQRYPNLVMAIDSNGCIPLVALANNRFAFKSGSWLSIWENLIYYG
;
A
#
# COMPACT_ATOMS: atom_id res chain seq x y z
N MET A 1 -23.16 16.77 36.38
CA MET A 1 -23.09 17.72 35.25
C MET A 1 -22.05 17.21 34.27
N SER A 2 -22.50 16.94 33.06
CA SER A 2 -21.72 16.49 31.92
C SER A 2 -20.82 17.62 31.42
N ALA A 3 -19.55 17.31 31.14
CA ALA A 3 -18.75 18.04 30.18
C ALA A 3 -18.05 17.01 29.30
N ILE A 4 -18.80 16.51 28.31
CA ILE A 4 -18.27 15.81 27.16
C ILE A 4 -17.41 16.83 26.40
N LEU A 5 -16.09 16.72 26.51
CA LEU A 5 -15.14 17.41 25.63
C LEU A 5 -15.07 16.63 24.30
N THR A 6 -16.11 16.73 23.49
CA THR A 6 -16.00 16.50 22.04
C THR A 6 -15.39 17.74 21.39
N SER A 7 -14.09 17.92 21.60
CA SER A 7 -13.30 18.85 20.78
C SER A 7 -12.82 18.09 19.55
N LYS A 8 -13.45 18.37 18.40
CA LYS A 8 -12.90 18.06 17.07
C LYS A 8 -11.55 18.79 16.96
N PHE A 9 -10.43 18.10 17.16
CA PHE A 9 -9.12 18.56 16.71
C PHE A 9 -9.06 18.43 15.19
N SER A 10 -9.60 19.42 14.45
CA SER A 10 -9.44 19.53 12.99
C SER A 10 -8.12 20.23 12.65
N PHE A 11 -6.99 19.71 13.14
CA PHE A 11 -5.64 20.24 12.85
C PHE A 11 -4.92 19.49 11.72
N LEU A 12 -5.56 18.48 11.13
CA LEU A 12 -5.00 17.73 10.01
C LEU A 12 -5.23 18.54 8.73
N ASP A 13 -4.13 18.87 8.05
CA ASP A 13 -4.19 19.45 6.71
C ASP A 13 -4.42 18.32 5.71
N GLU A 14 -5.69 18.14 5.31
CA GLU A 14 -6.12 17.10 4.38
C GLU A 14 -5.80 17.44 2.91
N ARG A 15 -5.28 18.65 2.64
CA ARG A 15 -4.86 19.05 1.29
C ARG A 15 -3.69 18.21 0.80
N SER A 16 -3.54 18.15 -0.51
CA SER A 16 -2.32 17.61 -1.11
C SER A 16 -1.12 18.54 -0.84
N VAL A 17 0.09 18.00 -0.83
CA VAL A 17 1.34 18.78 -0.70
C VAL A 17 1.41 19.83 -1.82
N GLY A 18 0.99 19.47 -3.04
CA GLY A 18 0.91 20.40 -4.16
C GLY A 18 0.01 21.59 -3.85
N GLU A 19 -1.22 21.37 -3.36
CA GLU A 19 -2.15 22.44 -2.98
C GLU A 19 -1.62 23.31 -1.83
N ALA A 20 -0.97 22.71 -0.84
CA ALA A 20 -0.54 23.42 0.36
C ALA A 20 0.72 24.27 0.16
N TYR A 21 1.61 23.87 -0.75
CA TYR A 21 2.94 24.49 -0.92
C TYR A 21 3.20 25.03 -2.33
N SER A 22 2.16 25.18 -3.16
CA SER A 22 2.28 25.82 -4.47
C SER A 22 2.80 27.25 -4.39
N THR A 23 3.77 27.59 -5.25
CA THR A 23 3.98 28.97 -5.73
C THR A 23 3.02 29.25 -6.88
N PRO A 24 2.52 30.50 -7.04
CA PRO A 24 1.35 30.78 -7.85
C PRO A 24 1.63 30.48 -9.32
N THR A 25 0.94 29.49 -9.87
CA THR A 25 0.83 29.27 -11.31
C THR A 25 -0.65 29.26 -11.66
N LEU A 26 -0.99 30.01 -12.71
CA LEU A 26 -2.34 30.32 -13.15
C LEU A 26 -3.12 29.04 -13.48
N ILE A 27 -4.34 28.99 -12.93
CA ILE A 27 -5.37 28.00 -13.26
C ILE A 27 -6.06 28.49 -14.53
N ASP A 28 -6.18 27.62 -15.54
CA ASP A 28 -7.31 27.68 -16.47
C ASP A 28 -8.29 26.58 -16.07
N ASP A 29 -9.52 27.05 -15.85
CA ASP A 29 -10.74 26.35 -15.52
C ASP A 29 -11.42 25.89 -16.82
N ASP A 30 -11.97 24.69 -16.84
CA ASP A 30 -13.16 24.43 -17.66
C ASP A 30 -13.89 23.17 -17.17
N THR A 31 -15.21 23.31 -17.03
CA THR A 31 -16.11 22.43 -16.27
C THR A 31 -17.29 21.94 -17.14
N LYS A 32 -17.47 20.60 -17.24
CA LYS A 32 -18.73 19.77 -17.35
C LYS A 32 -19.70 19.92 -18.57
N PRO A 33 -20.80 19.09 -18.72
CA PRO A 33 -21.14 17.70 -18.31
C PRO A 33 -21.88 16.81 -19.39
N GLU A 34 -22.34 15.60 -18.96
CA GLU A 34 -23.51 14.76 -19.40
C GLU A 34 -23.39 13.78 -20.60
N VAL A 35 -24.13 12.65 -20.76
CA VAL A 35 -24.78 11.53 -20.00
C VAL A 35 -25.34 10.56 -21.08
N SER A 36 -25.39 9.23 -20.88
CA SER A 36 -26.52 8.36 -21.32
C SER A 36 -26.40 6.89 -20.85
N MET A 37 -27.55 6.30 -20.49
CA MET A 37 -27.82 4.86 -20.22
C MET A 37 -27.88 4.07 -21.56
N GLU A 38 -27.81 2.73 -21.65
CA GLU A 38 -28.81 1.72 -21.24
C GLU A 38 -28.28 0.26 -21.41
N GLU A 39 -29.11 -0.70 -20.91
CA GLU A 39 -29.15 -2.19 -20.90
C GLU A 39 -28.46 -2.97 -22.06
N GLY A 40 -28.12 -4.25 -22.00
CA GLY A 40 -28.38 -5.39 -21.11
C GLY A 40 -28.10 -6.67 -21.93
N CYS A 41 -27.72 -7.79 -21.29
CA CYS A 41 -27.97 -9.16 -21.76
C CYS A 41 -27.53 -10.16 -20.69
N THR A 42 -28.49 -10.91 -20.17
CA THR A 42 -28.31 -12.14 -19.40
C THR A 42 -27.99 -13.28 -20.36
N GLU A 43 -26.92 -14.03 -20.08
CA GLU A 43 -26.79 -15.42 -20.54
C GLU A 43 -26.73 -16.31 -19.30
N GLU A 44 -27.86 -16.94 -18.98
CA GLU A 44 -27.93 -18.09 -18.10
C GLU A 44 -27.46 -19.32 -18.88
N HIS A 45 -26.28 -19.85 -18.56
CA HIS A 45 -25.92 -21.21 -18.96
C HIS A 45 -25.02 -21.90 -17.90
N ASP A 46 -25.54 -23.03 -17.39
CA ASP A 46 -24.84 -24.15 -16.74
C ASP A 46 -24.23 -23.95 -15.33
N GLU A 47 -25.03 -23.42 -14.39
CA GLU A 47 -24.63 -23.20 -12.98
C GLU A 47 -24.15 -24.48 -12.24
N ASN A 48 -24.67 -25.67 -12.59
CA ASN A 48 -24.34 -26.90 -11.87
C ASN A 48 -22.94 -27.45 -12.18
N ASN A 49 -22.45 -27.29 -13.42
CA ASN A 49 -21.09 -27.71 -13.79
C ASN A 49 -20.06 -26.65 -13.38
N ALA A 50 -20.41 -25.37 -13.46
CA ALA A 50 -19.55 -24.27 -13.04
C ALA A 50 -19.25 -24.29 -11.53
N ASN A 51 -20.23 -24.67 -10.70
CA ASN A 51 -20.06 -24.80 -9.25
C ASN A 51 -19.09 -25.94 -8.88
N ASP A 52 -19.21 -27.12 -9.49
CA ASP A 52 -18.28 -28.25 -9.27
C ASP A 52 -16.85 -27.92 -9.74
N ILE A 53 -16.72 -27.19 -10.84
CA ILE A 53 -15.44 -26.71 -11.38
C ILE A 53 -14.77 -25.72 -10.41
N HIS A 54 -15.53 -24.77 -9.85
CA HIS A 54 -15.04 -23.81 -8.86
C HIS A 54 -14.62 -24.49 -7.55
N GLU A 55 -15.41 -25.44 -7.05
CA GLU A 55 -15.12 -26.16 -5.81
C GLU A 55 -13.80 -26.96 -5.89
N ASN A 56 -13.55 -27.62 -7.03
CA ASN A 56 -12.29 -28.32 -7.28
C ASN A 56 -11.08 -27.38 -7.27
N PHE A 57 -11.19 -26.21 -7.89
CA PHE A 57 -10.12 -25.21 -7.87
C PHE A 57 -9.84 -24.68 -6.47
N VAL A 58 -10.90 -24.35 -5.72
CA VAL A 58 -10.79 -23.92 -4.33
C VAL A 58 -10.10 -24.98 -3.48
N GLN A 59 -10.39 -26.26 -3.72
CA GLN A 59 -9.75 -27.37 -3.02
C GLN A 59 -8.24 -27.44 -3.33
N TYR A 60 -7.81 -27.32 -4.59
CA TYR A 60 -6.39 -27.29 -4.93
C TYR A 60 -5.64 -26.16 -4.20
N VAL A 61 -6.21 -24.95 -4.18
CA VAL A 61 -5.62 -23.79 -3.50
C VAL A 61 -5.54 -24.02 -1.98
N LYS A 62 -6.60 -24.50 -1.34
CA LYS A 62 -6.63 -24.78 0.11
C LYS A 62 -5.68 -25.90 0.51
N SER A 63 -5.46 -26.88 -0.36
CA SER A 63 -4.49 -27.97 -0.15
C SER A 63 -3.05 -27.60 -0.51
N ASN A 64 -2.78 -26.37 -0.95
CA ASN A 64 -1.49 -25.91 -1.52
C ASN A 64 -1.00 -26.76 -2.71
N ASP A 65 -1.92 -27.38 -3.44
CA ASP A 65 -1.64 -28.10 -4.68
C ASP A 65 -1.57 -27.12 -5.85
N TRP A 66 -0.51 -26.33 -5.84
CA TRP A 66 -0.33 -25.22 -6.75
C TRP A 66 -0.09 -25.65 -8.20
N ASP A 67 0.46 -26.84 -8.42
CA ASP A 67 0.65 -27.38 -9.77
C ASP A 67 -0.71 -27.64 -10.45
N ASN A 68 -1.64 -28.28 -9.72
CA ASN A 68 -2.99 -28.49 -10.22
C ASN A 68 -3.78 -27.19 -10.31
N ALA A 69 -3.63 -26.27 -9.34
CA ALA A 69 -4.27 -24.95 -9.39
C ALA A 69 -3.83 -24.15 -10.62
N ILE A 70 -2.54 -24.10 -10.92
CA ILE A 70 -2.00 -23.40 -12.10
C ILE A 70 -2.43 -24.08 -13.40
N LYS A 71 -2.39 -25.41 -13.46
CA LYS A 71 -2.87 -26.16 -14.63
C LYS A 71 -4.34 -25.88 -14.90
N PHE A 72 -5.15 -25.84 -13.86
CA PHE A 72 -6.57 -25.50 -13.93
C PHE A 72 -6.79 -24.07 -14.43
N LEU A 73 -6.08 -23.07 -13.89
CA LEU A 73 -6.18 -21.67 -14.35
C LEU A 73 -5.82 -21.50 -15.82
N ARG A 74 -4.83 -22.26 -16.32
CA ARG A 74 -4.47 -22.26 -17.74
C ARG A 74 -5.59 -22.84 -18.63
N GLN A 75 -6.34 -23.81 -18.13
CA GLN A 75 -7.45 -24.44 -18.85
C GLN A 75 -8.73 -23.60 -18.79
N HIS A 76 -8.91 -22.80 -17.73
CA HIS A 76 -10.11 -22.01 -17.48
C HIS A 76 -9.77 -20.54 -17.22
N ARG A 77 -9.12 -19.87 -18.18
CA ARG A 77 -8.60 -18.49 -18.02
C ARG A 77 -9.68 -17.48 -17.61
N GLN A 78 -10.93 -17.68 -18.04
CA GLN A 78 -12.08 -16.85 -17.66
C GLN A 78 -12.44 -16.90 -16.17
N LEU A 79 -11.99 -17.92 -15.43
CA LEU A 79 -12.26 -18.07 -14.00
C LEU A 79 -11.21 -17.39 -13.12
N ALA A 80 -10.06 -17.01 -13.67
CA ALA A 80 -8.97 -16.39 -12.90
C ALA A 80 -9.38 -15.08 -12.21
N GLY A 81 -10.28 -14.31 -12.83
CA GLY A 81 -10.80 -13.05 -12.31
C GLY A 81 -12.03 -13.15 -11.44
N ASN A 82 -12.92 -14.09 -11.75
CA ASN A 82 -14.21 -14.21 -11.07
C ASN A 82 -14.21 -15.20 -9.91
N ALA A 83 -13.16 -16.01 -9.74
CA ALA A 83 -13.04 -16.91 -8.60
C ALA A 83 -12.66 -16.12 -7.33
N ARG A 84 -13.65 -15.45 -6.73
CA ARG A 84 -13.59 -15.11 -5.30
C ARG A 84 -13.48 -16.44 -4.57
N ILE A 85 -12.31 -16.70 -3.99
CA ILE A 85 -12.07 -17.85 -3.13
C ILE A 85 -12.42 -17.41 -1.72
N PRO A 86 -13.44 -18.01 -1.09
CA PRO A 86 -13.60 -17.89 0.35
C PRO A 86 -12.53 -18.75 1.02
N PHE A 87 -11.57 -18.10 1.68
CA PHE A 87 -10.51 -18.78 2.42
C PHE A 87 -10.48 -18.30 3.87
N VAL A 88 -10.29 -19.26 4.77
CA VAL A 88 -10.28 -18.98 6.21
C VAL A 88 -8.85 -18.69 6.63
N LEU A 89 -8.57 -17.47 7.07
CA LEU A 89 -7.34 -17.15 7.77
C LEU A 89 -7.67 -16.94 9.24
N GLN A 90 -7.25 -17.91 10.07
CA GLN A 90 -7.60 -18.08 11.48
C GLN A 90 -9.05 -18.58 11.65
N ARG A 91 -9.24 -19.54 12.58
CA ARG A 91 -10.48 -20.33 12.75
C ARG A 91 -11.77 -19.52 12.86
N ASP A 92 -11.68 -18.22 13.15
CA ASP A 92 -12.82 -17.35 13.45
C ASP A 92 -13.02 -16.21 12.42
N GLN A 93 -12.22 -16.14 11.36
CA GLN A 93 -12.36 -15.12 10.30
C GLN A 93 -12.44 -15.75 8.90
N PHE A 94 -13.64 -15.71 8.34
CA PHE A 94 -13.87 -15.96 6.92
C PHE A 94 -13.39 -14.74 6.12
N ARG A 95 -12.35 -14.89 5.31
CA ARG A 95 -11.94 -13.87 4.34
C ARG A 95 -12.43 -14.31 2.97
N ASP A 96 -13.11 -13.43 2.24
CA ASP A 96 -13.21 -13.57 0.79
C ASP A 96 -11.99 -12.89 0.16
N GLY A 97 -11.63 -13.28 -1.05
CA GLY A 97 -10.54 -12.67 -1.79
C GLY A 97 -10.23 -13.48 -3.03
N THR A 98 -9.30 -13.01 -3.84
CA THR A 98 -8.83 -13.77 -5.01
C THR A 98 -7.80 -14.84 -4.60
N VAL A 99 -7.48 -15.75 -5.51
CA VAL A 99 -6.34 -16.69 -5.34
C VAL A 99 -5.04 -15.96 -5.02
N LEU A 100 -4.86 -14.74 -5.54
CA LEU A 100 -3.68 -13.93 -5.29
C LEU A 100 -3.63 -13.42 -3.84
N HIS A 101 -4.79 -13.09 -3.23
CA HIS A 101 -4.85 -12.75 -1.80
C HIS A 101 -4.39 -13.93 -0.95
N TYR A 102 -4.89 -15.14 -1.27
CA TYR A 102 -4.49 -16.35 -0.57
C TYR A 102 -2.99 -16.60 -0.72
N ALA A 103 -2.44 -16.52 -1.94
CA ALA A 103 -1.03 -16.75 -2.21
C ALA A 103 -0.11 -15.74 -1.50
N VAL A 104 -0.50 -14.45 -1.47
CA VAL A 104 0.24 -13.41 -0.75
C VAL A 104 0.15 -13.62 0.76
N LEU A 105 -1.02 -13.88 1.33
CA LEU A 105 -1.18 -14.07 2.78
C LEU A 105 -0.63 -15.41 3.29
N ASN A 106 -0.39 -16.37 2.39
CA ASN A 106 0.26 -17.64 2.66
C ASN A 106 1.62 -17.75 1.94
N ILE A 107 2.36 -16.65 1.81
CA ILE A 107 3.63 -16.61 1.07
C ILE A 107 4.73 -17.53 1.63
N MET A 108 4.61 -18.03 2.85
CA MET A 108 5.52 -19.07 3.37
C MET A 108 5.28 -20.43 2.70
N SER A 109 4.05 -20.68 2.24
CA SER A 109 3.64 -21.88 1.49
C SER A 109 3.63 -21.65 -0.02
N CYS A 110 3.96 -20.44 -0.49
CA CYS A 110 3.92 -20.04 -1.89
C CYS A 110 5.26 -19.42 -2.31
N SER A 111 5.95 -20.03 -3.26
CA SER A 111 7.20 -19.42 -3.75
C SER A 111 6.94 -18.09 -4.44
N VAL A 112 7.90 -17.17 -4.41
CA VAL A 112 7.85 -15.90 -5.17
C VAL A 112 7.54 -16.15 -6.64
N ARG A 113 8.14 -17.19 -7.24
CA ARG A 113 7.90 -17.58 -8.63
C ARG A 113 6.46 -17.98 -8.89
N LEU A 114 5.82 -18.66 -7.94
CA LEU A 114 4.41 -19.02 -8.05
C LEU A 114 3.54 -17.76 -8.08
N ILE A 115 3.77 -16.81 -7.18
CA ILE A 115 2.98 -15.58 -7.13
C ILE A 115 3.13 -14.79 -8.42
N GLN A 116 4.35 -14.69 -8.96
CA GLN A 116 4.60 -14.07 -10.26
C GLN A 116 3.88 -14.79 -11.40
N GLN A 117 3.86 -16.13 -11.39
CA GLN A 117 3.08 -16.91 -12.37
C GLN A 117 1.56 -16.67 -12.25
N LEU A 118 1.03 -16.51 -11.04
CA LEU A 118 -0.38 -16.16 -10.84
C LEU A 118 -0.67 -14.76 -11.41
N VAL A 119 0.18 -13.79 -11.14
CA VAL A 119 0.09 -12.42 -11.70
C VAL A 119 0.09 -12.43 -13.23
N ASP A 120 0.94 -13.26 -13.84
CA ASP A 120 1.00 -13.38 -15.30
C ASP A 120 -0.29 -13.97 -15.89
N LEU A 121 -0.90 -14.95 -15.21
CA LEU A 121 -2.11 -15.66 -15.64
C LEU A 121 -3.39 -14.84 -15.46
N MET A 122 -3.45 -13.95 -14.47
CA MET A 122 -4.61 -13.10 -14.18
C MET A 122 -4.74 -11.96 -15.20
N ALA A 123 -5.97 -11.48 -15.42
CA ALA A 123 -6.20 -10.22 -16.13
C ALA A 123 -5.75 -9.05 -15.25
N SER A 124 -5.46 -7.89 -15.86
CA SER A 124 -4.97 -6.74 -15.10
C SER A 124 -6.02 -6.24 -14.10
N GLU A 125 -7.29 -6.29 -14.49
CA GLU A 125 -8.47 -5.92 -13.72
C GLU A 125 -8.65 -6.84 -12.49
N ASP A 126 -8.26 -8.11 -12.60
CA ASP A 126 -8.37 -9.07 -11.50
C ASP A 126 -7.43 -8.74 -10.34
N LEU A 127 -6.32 -8.04 -10.62
CA LEU A 127 -5.39 -7.57 -9.59
C LEU A 127 -5.99 -6.40 -8.79
N GLU A 128 -6.98 -5.69 -9.35
CA GLU A 128 -7.65 -4.54 -8.71
C GLU A 128 -8.71 -4.98 -7.70
N ILE A 129 -9.12 -6.24 -7.73
CA ILE A 129 -10.15 -6.80 -6.84
C ILE A 129 -9.72 -6.62 -5.38
N GLN A 130 -10.65 -6.10 -4.57
CA GLN A 130 -10.50 -5.94 -3.14
C GLN A 130 -11.23 -7.06 -2.38
N ASP A 131 -10.66 -7.50 -1.26
CA ASP A 131 -11.30 -8.40 -0.31
C ASP A 131 -12.39 -7.71 0.55
N CYS A 132 -13.00 -8.43 1.50
CA CYS A 132 -14.00 -7.89 2.42
C CYS A 132 -13.48 -6.80 3.36
N PHE A 133 -12.16 -6.59 3.46
CA PHE A 133 -11.57 -5.47 4.18
C PHE A 133 -11.39 -4.23 3.28
N GLY A 134 -11.73 -4.35 2.00
CA GLY A 134 -11.51 -3.35 0.98
C GLY A 134 -10.03 -3.27 0.59
N CYS A 135 -9.25 -4.35 0.76
CA CYS A 135 -7.82 -4.37 0.47
C CYS A 135 -7.53 -5.22 -0.76
N THR A 136 -6.65 -4.76 -1.65
CA THR A 136 -6.12 -5.60 -2.74
C THR A 136 -5.04 -6.55 -2.23
N ALA A 137 -4.74 -7.60 -3.00
CA ALA A 137 -3.60 -8.47 -2.72
C ALA A 137 -2.27 -7.67 -2.71
N PHE A 138 -2.17 -6.63 -3.55
CA PHE A 138 -1.04 -5.72 -3.60
C PHE A 138 -0.85 -4.97 -2.27
N TYR A 139 -1.94 -4.46 -1.69
CA TYR A 139 -1.89 -3.82 -0.38
C TYR A 139 -1.41 -4.80 0.70
N HIS A 140 -1.94 -6.03 0.72
CA HIS A 140 -1.50 -7.05 1.69
C HIS A 140 -0.02 -7.39 1.54
N LEU A 141 0.50 -7.47 0.32
CA LEU A 141 1.92 -7.67 0.05
C LEU A 141 2.76 -6.55 0.69
N ILE A 142 2.42 -5.29 0.42
CA ILE A 142 3.10 -4.12 0.99
C ILE A 142 3.00 -4.10 2.52
N ASN A 143 1.85 -4.48 3.06
CA ASN A 143 1.57 -4.37 4.49
C ASN A 143 2.22 -5.48 5.31
N CYS A 144 2.18 -6.71 4.82
CA CYS A 144 2.56 -7.92 5.56
C CYS A 144 3.95 -8.43 5.17
N TYR A 145 4.37 -8.23 3.92
CA TYR A 145 5.62 -8.76 3.36
C TYR A 145 6.40 -7.71 2.57
N PRO A 146 6.68 -6.54 3.16
CA PRO A 146 7.30 -5.43 2.45
C PRO A 146 8.72 -5.72 1.97
N GLU A 147 9.38 -6.78 2.44
CA GLU A 147 10.66 -7.23 1.90
C GLU A 147 10.57 -7.84 0.49
N ARG A 148 9.36 -8.13 -0.01
CA ARG A 148 9.10 -8.79 -1.31
C ARG A 148 8.89 -7.79 -2.45
N VAL A 149 9.85 -6.89 -2.63
CA VAL A 149 9.80 -5.84 -3.67
C VAL A 149 9.69 -6.44 -5.07
N GLU A 150 10.33 -7.59 -5.31
CA GLU A 150 10.32 -8.31 -6.58
C GLU A 150 8.91 -8.79 -7.00
N VAL A 151 8.03 -9.04 -6.03
CA VAL A 151 6.63 -9.39 -6.29
C VAL A 151 5.83 -8.12 -6.59
N ALA A 152 6.08 -7.03 -5.86
CA ALA A 152 5.42 -5.76 -6.08
C ALA A 152 5.73 -5.18 -7.47
N GLU A 153 7.00 -5.25 -7.90
CA GLU A 153 7.43 -4.86 -9.24
C GLU A 153 6.71 -5.64 -10.33
N CYS A 154 6.56 -6.95 -10.15
CA CYS A 154 5.81 -7.80 -11.08
C CYS A 154 4.33 -7.38 -11.18
N MET A 155 3.69 -7.12 -10.04
CA MET A 155 2.28 -6.68 -9.98
C MET A 155 2.08 -5.31 -10.64
N VAL A 156 2.92 -4.32 -10.33
CA VAL A 156 2.82 -2.97 -10.91
C VAL A 156 3.13 -2.97 -12.40
N LYS A 157 4.07 -3.81 -12.85
CA LYS A 157 4.36 -3.99 -14.28
C LYS A 157 3.15 -4.53 -15.04
N LYS A 158 2.37 -5.41 -14.41
CA LYS A 158 1.14 -5.97 -14.98
C LYS A 158 -0.01 -4.95 -14.96
N ASN A 159 -0.16 -4.21 -13.86
CA ASN A 159 -1.19 -3.18 -13.74
C ASN A 159 -0.71 -2.00 -12.88
N HIS A 160 -0.49 -0.85 -13.52
CA HIS A 160 -0.04 0.36 -12.85
C HIS A 160 -1.12 1.03 -11.97
N ASN A 161 -2.41 0.76 -12.24
CA ASN A 161 -3.54 1.33 -11.49
C ASN A 161 -3.52 0.92 -10.02
N LEU A 162 -2.86 -0.20 -9.69
CA LEU A 162 -2.72 -0.71 -8.32
C LEU A 162 -2.13 0.33 -7.35
N LEU A 163 -1.30 1.26 -7.85
CA LEU A 163 -0.73 2.34 -7.05
C LEU A 163 -1.79 3.33 -6.53
N THR A 164 -2.94 3.39 -7.19
CA THR A 164 -4.03 4.33 -6.89
C THR A 164 -5.16 3.69 -6.08
N ILE A 165 -5.22 2.36 -6.00
CA ILE A 165 -6.27 1.63 -5.30
C ILE A 165 -5.88 1.49 -3.83
N LEU A 166 -6.44 2.37 -2.99
CA LEU A 166 -6.22 2.37 -1.55
C LEU A 166 -7.28 1.55 -0.80
N PRO A 167 -6.95 1.02 0.40
CA PRO A 167 -7.92 0.32 1.21
C PRO A 167 -9.15 1.17 1.55
N THR A 168 -10.34 0.60 1.39
CA THR A 168 -11.61 1.31 1.66
C THR A 168 -11.69 1.87 3.08
N ARG A 169 -11.18 1.12 4.07
CA ARG A 169 -11.18 1.50 5.49
C ARG A 169 -10.00 2.37 5.91
N ASN A 170 -8.96 2.44 5.10
CA ASN A 170 -7.70 3.11 5.44
C ASN A 170 -7.08 3.70 4.17
N LYS A 171 -7.47 4.93 3.82
CA LYS A 171 -7.02 5.66 2.62
C LYS A 171 -5.60 6.22 2.76
N LYS A 172 -4.70 5.48 3.42
CA LYS A 172 -3.29 5.85 3.54
C LYS A 172 -2.55 5.55 2.24
N ALA A 173 -1.71 6.48 1.80
CA ALA A 173 -0.82 6.26 0.67
C ALA A 173 0.04 5.00 0.88
N LEU A 174 0.21 4.19 -0.17
CA LEU A 174 0.92 2.92 -0.09
C LEU A 174 2.38 3.08 0.36
N VAL A 175 3.05 4.16 -0.06
CA VAL A 175 4.41 4.51 0.40
C VAL A 175 4.46 4.70 1.91
N LEU A 176 3.44 5.32 2.51
CA LEU A 176 3.35 5.51 3.95
C LEU A 176 3.12 4.18 4.68
N VAL A 177 2.28 3.31 4.11
CA VAL A 177 2.07 1.96 4.64
C VAL A 177 3.38 1.19 4.68
N ALA A 178 4.15 1.18 3.58
CA ALA A 178 5.45 0.52 3.50
C ALA A 178 6.46 1.11 4.51
N GLN A 179 6.59 2.43 4.56
CA GLN A 179 7.55 3.13 5.43
C GLN A 179 7.32 2.80 6.91
N GLY A 180 6.06 2.58 7.31
CA GLY A 180 5.67 2.20 8.66
C GLY A 180 6.01 0.75 9.06
N ARG A 181 6.55 -0.08 8.15
CA ARG A 181 6.87 -1.49 8.43
C ARG A 181 8.35 -1.71 8.74
N PRO A 182 8.71 -2.62 9.67
CA PRO A 182 10.10 -2.89 10.06
C PRO A 182 11.05 -3.27 8.92
N LYS A 183 10.56 -3.90 7.85
CA LYS A 183 11.35 -4.27 6.66
C LYS A 183 10.93 -3.51 5.39
N GLY A 184 10.22 -2.39 5.55
CA GLY A 184 9.60 -1.69 4.43
C GLY A 184 10.40 -0.58 3.79
N GLU A 185 11.67 -0.41 4.13
CA GLU A 185 12.53 0.60 3.53
C GLU A 185 12.62 0.45 2.00
N SER A 186 12.98 -0.74 1.50
CA SER A 186 13.10 -0.97 0.05
C SER A 186 11.77 -0.81 -0.68
N MET A 187 10.66 -1.29 -0.09
CA MET A 187 9.31 -1.11 -0.64
C MET A 187 8.88 0.35 -0.62
N ALA A 188 9.19 1.09 0.44
CA ALA A 188 8.87 2.51 0.53
C ALA A 188 9.62 3.29 -0.53
N ARG A 189 10.92 3.04 -0.74
CA ARG A 189 11.70 3.66 -1.84
C ARG A 189 11.10 3.35 -3.21
N TYR A 190 10.76 2.08 -3.43
CA TYR A 190 10.14 1.63 -4.68
C TYR A 190 8.80 2.34 -4.94
N LEU A 191 7.92 2.42 -3.93
CA LEU A 191 6.64 3.10 -4.07
C LEU A 191 6.80 4.62 -4.19
N TYR A 192 7.77 5.21 -3.48
CA TYR A 192 8.06 6.64 -3.54
C TYR A 192 8.56 7.06 -4.92
N SER A 193 9.39 6.26 -5.58
CA SER A 193 9.85 6.55 -6.94
C SER A 193 8.73 6.53 -7.99
N LEU A 194 7.59 5.90 -7.65
CA LEU A 194 6.39 5.83 -8.49
C LEU A 194 5.27 6.78 -8.04
N THR A 195 5.44 7.46 -6.90
CA THR A 195 4.41 8.33 -6.31
C THR A 195 4.89 9.78 -6.32
N PRO A 196 4.32 10.66 -7.16
CA PRO A 196 4.64 12.09 -7.10
C PRO A 196 4.37 12.66 -5.70
N PRO A 197 5.37 13.26 -5.04
CA PRO A 197 5.21 13.80 -3.68
C PRO A 197 4.07 14.81 -3.56
N GLU A 198 3.78 15.53 -4.63
CA GLU A 198 2.71 16.54 -4.73
C GLU A 198 1.33 15.96 -4.45
N ARG A 199 1.12 14.66 -4.74
CA ARG A 199 -0.15 13.95 -4.57
C ARG A 199 -0.35 13.41 -3.16
N LEU A 200 0.68 13.39 -2.33
CA LEU A 200 0.56 12.98 -0.94
C LEU A 200 -0.21 14.05 -0.17
N ARG A 201 -1.01 13.65 0.82
CA ARG A 201 -1.57 14.63 1.76
C ARG A 201 -0.47 15.19 2.65
N VAL A 202 -0.65 16.42 3.13
CA VAL A 202 0.33 17.07 4.02
C VAL A 202 0.57 16.25 5.29
N ASP A 203 -0.50 15.69 5.90
CA ASP A 203 -0.40 14.84 7.09
C ASP A 203 0.39 13.54 6.84
N GLU A 204 0.27 12.97 5.64
CA GLU A 204 0.99 11.77 5.24
C GLU A 204 2.46 12.06 4.94
N ALA A 205 2.75 13.16 4.26
CA ALA A 205 4.11 13.58 3.96
C ALA A 205 4.87 13.94 5.25
N ALA A 206 4.21 14.63 6.19
CA ALA A 206 4.75 14.85 7.53
C ALA A 206 5.01 13.51 8.23
N ARG A 207 4.08 12.54 8.14
CA ARG A 207 4.26 11.21 8.72
C ARG A 207 5.45 10.46 8.12
N LEU A 208 5.67 10.55 6.82
CA LEU A 208 6.82 9.94 6.14
C LEU A 208 8.14 10.49 6.69
N ILE A 209 8.25 11.81 6.89
CA ILE A 209 9.43 12.44 7.47
C ILE A 209 9.61 11.98 8.92
N TYR A 210 8.54 12.00 9.73
CA TYR A 210 8.57 11.50 11.11
C TYR A 210 9.12 10.08 11.17
N LEU A 211 8.59 9.17 10.34
CA LEU A 211 9.00 7.77 10.30
C LEU A 211 10.44 7.61 9.80
N GLY A 212 10.87 8.46 8.87
CA GLY A 212 12.26 8.51 8.42
C GLY A 212 13.20 8.85 9.57
N PHE A 213 12.87 9.83 10.40
CA PHE A 213 13.66 10.13 11.61
C PHE A 213 13.58 9.02 12.65
N TYR A 214 12.39 8.47 12.90
CA TYR A 214 12.17 7.44 13.92
C TYR A 214 12.92 6.14 13.61
N TYR A 215 12.91 5.69 12.35
CA TYR A 215 13.59 4.47 11.91
C TYR A 215 15.00 4.71 11.35
N ASN A 216 15.48 5.97 11.35
CA ASN A 216 16.74 6.36 10.73
C ASN A 216 16.83 6.01 9.22
N ARG A 217 15.72 6.19 8.49
CA ARG A 217 15.58 6.01 7.04
C ARG A 217 15.41 7.37 6.37
N LEU A 218 16.53 8.01 6.05
CA LEU A 218 16.56 9.44 5.72
C LEU A 218 16.35 9.76 4.24
N ASP A 219 16.33 8.76 3.37
CA ASP A 219 16.18 8.90 1.92
C ASP A 219 14.92 9.70 1.50
N ILE A 220 13.73 9.19 1.85
CA ILE A 220 12.45 9.82 1.52
C ILE A 220 12.27 11.12 2.33
N ALA A 221 12.63 11.08 3.61
CA ALA A 221 12.50 12.24 4.50
C ALA A 221 13.33 13.44 3.99
N TRP A 222 14.55 13.19 3.52
CA TRP A 222 15.43 14.22 3.01
C TRP A 222 14.89 14.82 1.71
N ASP A 223 14.46 14.00 0.74
CA ASP A 223 13.88 14.51 -0.52
C ASP A 223 12.63 15.36 -0.25
N LEU A 224 11.75 14.93 0.65
CA LEU A 224 10.56 15.71 1.05
C LEU A 224 10.93 17.04 1.70
N ILE A 225 11.92 17.07 2.61
CA ILE A 225 12.35 18.31 3.28
C ILE A 225 13.01 19.27 2.28
N GLN A 226 13.80 18.78 1.33
CA GLN A 226 14.44 19.62 0.33
C GLN A 226 13.41 20.29 -0.59
N ARG A 227 12.35 19.58 -0.96
CA ARG A 227 11.28 20.12 -1.84
C ARG A 227 10.27 20.98 -1.08
N TYR A 228 9.92 20.57 0.15
CA TYR A 228 8.85 21.17 0.94
C TYR A 228 9.30 21.36 2.41
N PRO A 229 10.18 22.34 2.70
CA PRO A 229 10.79 22.50 4.02
C PRO A 229 9.78 22.64 5.17
N ASN A 230 8.63 23.26 4.89
CA ASN A 230 7.56 23.48 5.87
C ASN A 230 6.91 22.19 6.39
N LEU A 231 7.05 21.06 5.68
CA LEU A 231 6.57 19.76 6.13
C LEU A 231 7.20 19.31 7.45
N VAL A 232 8.40 19.79 7.78
CA VAL A 232 9.08 19.42 9.03
C VAL A 232 8.33 19.94 10.28
N MET A 233 7.50 20.97 10.10
CA MET A 233 6.68 21.60 11.14
C MET A 233 5.21 21.21 11.08
N ALA A 234 4.78 20.50 10.03
CA ALA A 234 3.40 20.06 9.88
C ALA A 234 3.04 18.96 10.90
N ILE A 235 1.75 18.89 11.25
CA ILE A 235 1.21 17.88 12.16
C ILE A 235 0.84 16.65 11.33
N ASP A 236 1.41 15.50 11.68
CA ASP A 236 1.13 14.23 11.02
C ASP A 236 -0.23 13.63 11.44
N SER A 237 -0.64 12.54 10.78
CA SER A 237 -1.90 11.82 11.06
C SER A 237 -2.05 11.33 12.51
N ASN A 238 -0.96 11.31 13.29
CA ASN A 238 -0.91 10.89 14.68
C ASN A 238 -0.73 12.07 15.65
N GLY A 239 -0.81 13.31 15.18
CA GLY A 239 -0.61 14.51 15.99
C GLY A 239 0.87 14.81 16.29
N CYS A 240 1.81 14.17 15.59
CA CYS A 240 3.24 14.33 15.81
C CYS A 240 3.83 15.38 14.84
N ILE A 241 4.88 16.08 15.29
CA ILE A 241 5.62 17.03 14.45
C ILE A 241 6.99 16.40 14.12
N PRO A 242 7.39 16.27 12.85
CA PRO A 242 8.66 15.64 12.47
C PRO A 242 9.89 16.27 13.13
N LEU A 243 9.93 17.60 13.26
CA LEU A 243 11.05 18.28 13.94
C LEU A 243 11.21 17.86 15.40
N VAL A 244 10.09 17.63 16.11
CA VAL A 244 10.10 17.14 17.50
C VAL A 244 10.62 15.71 17.56
N ALA A 245 10.29 14.87 16.58
CA ALA A 245 10.82 13.51 16.47
C ALA A 245 12.33 13.52 16.24
N LEU A 246 12.82 14.40 15.37
CA LEU A 246 14.25 14.59 15.13
C LEU A 246 14.97 15.02 16.42
N ALA A 247 14.45 16.04 17.12
CA ALA A 247 15.04 16.54 18.37
C ALA A 247 15.12 15.45 19.48
N ASN A 248 14.17 14.52 19.49
CA ASN A 248 14.18 13.39 20.43
C ASN A 248 15.03 12.20 19.96
N ASN A 249 15.51 12.19 18.71
CA ASN A 249 16.38 11.16 18.20
C ASN A 249 17.84 11.43 18.63
N ARG A 250 18.26 10.73 19.68
CA ARG A 250 19.60 10.82 20.27
C ARG A 250 20.73 10.40 19.32
N PHE A 251 20.41 9.66 18.26
CA PHE A 251 21.35 9.21 17.24
C PHE A 251 21.47 10.18 16.05
N ALA A 252 20.54 11.12 15.91
CA ALA A 252 20.56 12.12 14.84
C ALA A 252 21.55 13.26 15.10
N PHE A 253 22.02 13.41 16.35
CA PHE A 253 22.99 14.43 16.74
C PHE A 253 24.22 13.78 17.38
N LYS A 254 25.42 14.15 16.89
CA LYS A 254 26.70 13.72 17.46
C LYS A 254 26.90 14.14 18.94
N SER A 255 26.10 15.08 19.44
CA SER A 255 26.06 15.45 20.87
C SER A 255 25.41 14.38 21.76
N GLY A 256 24.68 13.42 21.19
CA GLY A 256 24.03 12.31 21.89
C GLY A 256 24.71 10.95 21.72
N SER A 257 25.57 10.78 20.71
CA SER A 257 26.48 9.63 20.58
C SER A 257 27.77 9.92 21.31
N TRP A 258 28.22 9.02 22.20
CA TRP A 258 29.55 9.13 22.81
C TRP A 258 30.60 9.12 21.69
N LEU A 259 31.13 10.30 21.33
CA LEU A 259 32.18 10.42 20.34
C LEU A 259 33.40 9.63 20.82
N SER A 260 33.94 8.79 19.95
CA SER A 260 35.24 8.18 20.22
C SER A 260 36.34 9.26 20.19
N ILE A 261 37.43 9.04 20.91
CA ILE A 261 38.52 10.03 21.06
C ILE A 261 39.04 10.55 19.70
N TRP A 262 39.02 9.70 18.67
CA TRP A 262 39.45 10.04 17.31
C TRP A 262 38.52 11.00 16.58
N GLU A 263 37.22 10.95 16.85
CA GLU A 263 36.24 11.85 16.23
C GLU A 263 36.30 13.25 16.84
N ASN A 264 36.67 13.38 18.12
CA ASN A 264 36.90 14.70 18.73
C ASN A 264 38.13 15.40 18.16
N LEU A 265 39.17 14.64 17.79
CA LEU A 265 40.44 15.19 17.32
C LEU A 265 40.35 15.78 15.89
N ILE A 266 39.42 15.30 15.07
CA ILE A 266 39.22 15.77 13.69
C ILE A 266 38.29 16.99 13.63
N TYR A 267 37.38 17.15 14.60
CA TYR A 267 36.35 18.20 14.57
C TYR A 267 36.66 19.41 15.46
N TYR A 268 37.49 19.24 16.49
CA TYR A 268 37.85 20.31 17.43
C TYR A 268 39.36 20.54 17.58
N GLY A 269 40.19 19.80 16.84
CA GLY A 269 41.61 20.09 16.64
C GLY A 269 41.80 20.97 15.42
#